data_AF-A0A954MWT7-F1
#
_entry.id   AF-A0A954MWT7-F1
#
_cell.length_a   1.000
_cell.length_b   1.000
_cell.length_c   1.000
_cell.angle_alpha   90.00
_cell.angle_beta   90.00
_cell.angle_gamma   90.00
#
_symmetry.space_group_name_H-M   'P 1'
#
loop_
_entity.id
_entity.type
_entity.pdbx_description
1 polymer ?
#
loop_
_entity_poly.entity_id
_entity_poly.type
_entity_poly.pdbx_seq_one_letter_code
_entity_poly.pdbx_strand_id
1 'polypeptide(L)'
;MTTLKELLSQHIGIAFGRQLAFADFLEKQNCLENSEFNVDMNQGVVAFGKDLRYPIQLLGSESYGDSSWLWAWANTASNLPENLLQSVNRLKSLGSELQIEEFTDPGFSLERAHGHLLSLIASGIHGHSCYYRAPYSGGALYFLVLDLPREIFETPDSPRLISTIMELISKSFDIDCRNMVESLFAAHQYSVQSTDDGLLVAKGSESISISFDSLGRITNIGGRAVGSAPRPPRTKKPWWKFW
;
A
#
# COMPACT_ATOMS: atom_id res chain seq x y z
N MET A 1 9.01 -8.05 -19.90
CA MET A 1 8.96 -6.58 -19.77
C MET A 1 8.12 -6.29 -18.56
N THR A 2 8.55 -5.37 -17.70
CA THR A 2 7.80 -5.05 -16.46
C THR A 2 6.50 -4.33 -16.82
N THR A 3 5.37 -4.81 -16.30
CA THR A 3 4.03 -4.23 -16.52
C THR A 3 3.57 -3.38 -15.33
N LEU A 4 2.56 -2.53 -15.55
CA LEU A 4 1.91 -1.79 -14.46
C LEU A 4 1.37 -2.73 -13.36
N LYS A 5 0.77 -3.87 -13.76
CA LYS A 5 0.27 -4.90 -12.85
C LYS A 5 1.38 -5.51 -12.01
N GLU A 6 2.54 -5.78 -12.59
CA GLU A 6 3.70 -6.30 -11.85
C GLU A 6 4.22 -5.28 -10.83
N LEU A 7 4.33 -4.00 -11.21
CA LEU A 7 4.69 -2.93 -10.26
C LEU A 7 3.67 -2.78 -9.15
N LEU A 8 2.37 -2.81 -9.49
CA LEU A 8 1.32 -2.77 -8.50
C LEU A 8 1.44 -3.94 -7.53
N SER A 9 1.56 -5.15 -8.05
CA SER A 9 1.70 -6.37 -7.24
C SER A 9 2.89 -6.27 -6.30
N GLN A 10 4.04 -5.78 -6.77
CA GLN A 10 5.26 -5.62 -5.97
C GLN A 10 5.11 -4.60 -4.83
N HIS A 11 4.35 -3.52 -5.04
CA HIS A 11 4.34 -2.37 -4.13
C HIS A 11 3.09 -2.25 -3.26
N ILE A 12 1.96 -2.80 -3.71
CA ILE A 12 0.65 -2.50 -3.14
C ILE A 12 0.51 -2.94 -1.68
N GLY A 13 1.06 -4.09 -1.29
CA GLY A 13 0.95 -4.57 0.10
C GLY A 13 1.59 -3.60 1.08
N ILE A 14 2.78 -3.09 0.75
CA ILE A 14 3.54 -2.15 1.58
C ILE A 14 2.86 -0.77 1.59
N ALA A 15 2.51 -0.26 0.40
CA ALA A 15 1.87 1.05 0.26
C ALA A 15 0.50 1.10 0.95
N PHE A 16 -0.28 0.02 0.83
CA PHE A 16 -1.59 -0.09 1.47
C PHE A 16 -1.49 -0.19 3.00
N GLY A 17 -0.56 -1.00 3.52
CA GLY A 17 -0.31 -1.06 4.98
C GLY A 17 0.06 0.29 5.57
N ARG A 18 0.90 1.07 4.88
CA ARG A 18 1.24 2.46 5.26
C ARG A 18 0.05 3.40 5.16
N GLN A 19 -0.82 3.21 4.16
CA GLN A 19 -2.04 4.00 4.04
C GLN A 19 -2.98 3.76 5.23
N LEU A 20 -3.11 2.51 5.69
CA LEU A 20 -3.87 2.19 6.90
C LEU A 20 -3.23 2.80 8.14
N ALA A 21 -1.91 2.70 8.31
CA ALA A 21 -1.21 3.33 9.42
C ALA A 21 -1.34 4.86 9.42
N PHE A 22 -1.33 5.49 8.24
CA PHE A 22 -1.56 6.92 8.10
C PHE A 22 -3.01 7.32 8.42
N ALA A 23 -3.99 6.50 8.02
CA ALA A 23 -5.39 6.71 8.41
C ALA A 23 -5.56 6.63 9.93
N ASP A 24 -5.02 5.59 10.57
CA ASP A 24 -5.03 5.42 12.03
C ASP A 24 -4.35 6.61 12.74
N PHE A 25 -3.26 7.13 12.17
CA PHE A 25 -2.58 8.32 12.68
C PHE A 25 -3.46 9.56 12.61
N LEU A 26 -4.07 9.86 11.45
CA LEU A 26 -4.96 11.01 11.31
C LEU A 26 -6.20 10.92 12.19
N GLU A 27 -6.75 9.72 12.38
CA GLU A 27 -7.87 9.46 13.29
C GLU A 27 -7.49 9.77 14.75
N LYS A 28 -6.34 9.27 15.23
CA LYS A 28 -5.85 9.56 16.59
C LYS A 28 -5.62 11.05 16.84
N GLN A 29 -5.35 11.82 15.79
CA GLN A 29 -5.16 13.28 15.86
C GLN A 29 -6.48 14.05 15.70
N ASN A 30 -7.64 13.37 15.66
CA ASN A 30 -8.97 13.94 15.42
C ASN A 30 -9.05 14.80 14.14
N CYS A 31 -8.21 14.50 13.14
CA CYS A 31 -8.12 15.29 11.91
C CYS A 31 -9.12 14.84 10.83
N LEU A 32 -9.84 13.73 11.06
CA LEU A 32 -10.79 13.16 10.11
C LEU A 32 -12.25 13.55 10.37
N GLU A 33 -12.60 14.03 11.57
CA GLU A 33 -14.00 14.27 11.97
C GLU A 33 -14.73 15.28 11.07
N ASN A 34 -14.01 16.24 10.47
CA ASN A 34 -14.59 17.24 9.56
C ASN A 34 -14.02 17.20 8.13
N SER A 35 -13.15 16.23 7.80
CA SER A 35 -12.42 16.20 6.51
C SER A 35 -11.72 17.52 6.16
N GLU A 36 -11.29 18.28 7.17
CA GLU A 36 -10.62 19.57 6.99
C GLU A 36 -9.16 19.33 6.57
N PHE A 37 -8.95 19.19 5.26
CA PHE A 37 -7.64 19.34 4.66
C PHE A 37 -7.56 20.66 3.89
N ASN A 38 -6.36 21.25 3.83
CA ASN A 38 -6.09 22.40 2.97
C ASN A 38 -4.75 22.22 2.28
N VAL A 39 -4.71 22.41 0.96
CA VAL A 39 -3.48 22.31 0.17
C VAL A 39 -2.99 23.71 -0.17
N ASP A 40 -1.80 24.06 0.30
CA ASP A 40 -1.08 25.27 -0.11
C ASP A 40 -0.07 24.90 -1.19
N MET A 41 -0.43 25.16 -2.45
CA MET A 41 0.41 24.85 -3.62
C MET A 41 1.66 25.74 -3.69
N ASN A 42 1.63 26.93 -3.10
CA ASN A 42 2.78 27.83 -3.12
C ASN A 42 3.85 27.35 -2.14
N GLN A 43 3.42 26.91 -0.95
CA GLN A 43 4.32 26.34 0.06
C GLN A 43 4.62 24.86 -0.20
N GLY A 44 3.80 24.18 -1.00
CA GLY A 44 3.97 22.76 -1.28
C GLY A 44 3.61 21.87 -0.11
N VAL A 45 2.56 22.23 0.65
CA VAL A 45 2.16 21.51 1.86
C VAL A 45 0.66 21.20 1.87
N VAL A 46 0.31 20.08 2.50
CA VAL A 46 -1.04 19.78 2.93
C VAL A 46 -1.14 20.00 4.44
N ALA A 47 -2.19 20.68 4.88
CA ALA A 47 -2.58 20.77 6.27
C ALA A 47 -3.74 19.80 6.55
N PHE A 48 -3.68 19.06 7.65
CA PHE A 48 -4.79 18.27 8.19
C PHE A 48 -5.17 18.86 9.55
N GLY A 49 -6.42 19.31 9.69
CA GLY A 49 -6.82 20.08 10.87
C GLY A 49 -5.96 21.34 11.06
N LYS A 50 -5.65 21.68 12.31
CA LYS A 50 -4.93 22.91 12.66
C LYS A 50 -3.40 22.76 12.70
N ASP A 51 -2.93 21.61 13.17
CA ASP A 51 -1.54 21.47 13.64
C ASP A 51 -0.67 20.59 12.74
N LEU A 52 -1.27 19.74 11.89
CA LEU A 52 -0.52 18.83 11.06
C LEU A 52 -0.27 19.43 9.69
N ARG A 53 1.00 19.60 9.33
CA ARG A 53 1.43 20.11 8.02
C ARG A 53 2.55 19.25 7.46
N TYR A 54 2.39 18.81 6.22
CA TYR A 54 3.33 17.91 5.57
C TYR A 54 3.64 18.38 4.14
N PRO A 55 4.90 18.29 3.69
CA PRO A 55 5.23 18.53 2.30
C PRO A 55 4.53 17.55 1.36
N ILE A 56 4.29 17.97 0.12
CA ILE A 56 3.63 17.13 -0.88
C ILE A 56 4.44 17.02 -2.19
N GLN A 57 4.13 15.98 -2.95
CA GLN A 57 4.50 15.86 -4.36
C GLN A 57 3.25 15.51 -5.16
N LEU A 58 2.93 16.33 -6.17
CA LEU A 58 1.74 16.15 -6.98
C LEU A 58 1.89 14.92 -7.88
N LEU A 59 0.81 14.16 -8.01
CA LEU A 59 0.74 13.03 -8.94
C LEU A 59 -0.12 13.39 -10.14
N GLY A 60 -1.39 13.71 -9.91
CA GLY A 60 -2.33 13.98 -10.99
C GLY A 60 -3.73 14.17 -10.45
N SER A 61 -4.70 14.26 -11.36
CA SER A 61 -6.10 14.49 -11.01
C SER A 61 -7.03 13.58 -11.78
N GLU A 62 -8.08 13.15 -11.09
CA GLU A 62 -9.26 12.53 -11.71
C GLU A 62 -10.27 13.62 -12.06
N SER A 63 -10.88 13.51 -13.25
CA SER A 63 -12.07 14.26 -13.67
C SER A 63 -13.27 13.32 -13.70
N TYR A 64 -14.34 13.68 -13.00
CA TYR A 64 -15.57 12.87 -12.97
C TYR A 64 -16.46 13.08 -14.20
N GLY A 65 -16.34 14.24 -14.86
CA GLY A 65 -17.18 14.59 -16.00
C GLY A 65 -16.95 13.67 -17.21
N ASP A 66 -15.68 13.34 -17.47
CA ASP A 66 -15.25 12.48 -18.57
C ASP A 66 -14.56 11.19 -18.11
N SER A 67 -14.55 10.93 -16.79
CA SER A 67 -13.94 9.74 -16.18
C SER A 67 -12.49 9.53 -16.66
N SER A 68 -11.69 10.59 -16.56
CA SER A 68 -10.30 10.61 -17.00
C SER A 68 -9.32 10.89 -15.87
N TRP A 69 -8.09 10.40 -16.06
CA TRP A 69 -6.91 10.77 -15.30
C TRP A 69 -6.05 11.72 -16.11
N LEU A 70 -5.44 12.71 -15.46
CA LEU A 70 -4.42 13.59 -16.03
C LEU A 70 -3.22 13.68 -15.07
N TRP A 71 -2.03 13.38 -15.55
CA TRP A 71 -0.81 13.54 -14.76
C TRP A 71 -0.46 15.01 -14.52
N ALA A 72 0.09 15.31 -13.33
CA ALA A 72 0.50 16.66 -12.97
C ALA A 72 1.59 17.22 -13.90
N TRP A 73 2.54 16.39 -14.37
CA TRP A 73 3.54 16.83 -15.34
C TRP A 73 2.95 17.22 -16.70
N ALA A 74 1.76 16.71 -17.03
CA ALA A 74 1.05 17.02 -18.28
C ALA A 74 0.14 18.25 -18.16
N ASN A 75 -0.18 18.67 -16.94
CA ASN A 75 -1.08 19.79 -16.68
C ASN A 75 -0.33 21.15 -16.77
N THR A 76 0.08 21.52 -17.98
CA THR A 76 0.81 22.76 -18.23
C THR A 76 -0.06 24.02 -18.04
N ALA A 77 -1.39 23.88 -18.15
CA ALA A 77 -2.33 25.00 -18.01
C ALA A 77 -2.40 25.54 -16.57
N SER A 78 -2.10 24.72 -15.56
CA SER A 78 -2.16 25.11 -14.16
C SER A 78 -0.87 25.75 -13.62
N ASN A 79 0.19 25.89 -14.44
CA ASN A 79 1.48 26.47 -14.05
C ASN A 79 1.99 25.93 -12.70
N LEU A 80 1.97 24.60 -12.56
CA LEU A 80 2.31 23.93 -11.30
C LEU A 80 3.79 24.17 -10.94
N PRO A 81 4.11 24.46 -9.67
CA PRO A 81 5.49 24.66 -9.24
C PRO A 81 6.36 23.42 -9.50
N GLU A 82 7.51 23.60 -10.16
CA GLU A 82 8.39 22.48 -10.56
C GLU A 82 8.88 21.64 -9.39
N ASN A 83 9.06 22.26 -8.21
CA ASN A 83 9.45 21.57 -6.99
C ASN A 83 8.40 20.55 -6.51
N LEU A 84 7.15 20.66 -6.96
CA LEU A 84 6.07 19.70 -6.64
C LEU A 84 5.98 18.54 -7.63
N LEU A 85 6.75 18.57 -8.71
CA LEU A 85 6.66 17.60 -9.81
C LEU A 85 7.81 16.57 -9.81
N GLN A 86 8.67 16.56 -8.78
CA GLN A 86 9.87 15.71 -8.78
C GLN A 86 9.51 14.22 -8.80
N SER A 87 8.59 13.79 -7.93
CA SER A 87 8.18 12.38 -7.87
C SER A 87 7.48 11.92 -9.14
N VAL A 88 6.58 12.75 -9.71
CA VAL A 88 5.86 12.37 -10.91
C VAL A 88 6.75 12.38 -12.16
N ASN A 89 7.74 13.27 -12.24
CA ASN A 89 8.73 13.27 -13.33
C ASN A 89 9.66 12.06 -13.24
N ARG A 90 10.04 11.62 -12.03
CA ARG A 90 10.76 10.36 -11.82
C ARG A 90 9.92 9.16 -12.29
N LEU A 91 8.63 9.15 -11.96
CA LEU A 91 7.71 8.09 -12.39
C LEU A 91 7.56 8.04 -13.92
N LYS A 92 7.45 9.21 -14.57
CA LYS A 92 7.45 9.32 -16.04
C LYS A 92 8.74 8.79 -16.67
N SER A 93 9.89 9.12 -16.07
CA SER A 93 11.20 8.64 -16.55
C SER A 93 11.29 7.11 -16.44
N LEU A 94 10.87 6.56 -15.30
CA LEU A 94 10.77 5.11 -15.10
C LEU A 94 9.82 4.46 -16.11
N GLY A 95 8.67 5.08 -16.38
CA GLY A 95 7.73 4.63 -17.41
C GLY A 95 8.36 4.57 -18.80
N SER A 96 9.20 5.55 -19.14
CA SER A 96 9.91 5.56 -20.42
C SER A 96 10.97 4.44 -20.51
N GLU A 97 11.69 4.20 -19.41
CA GLU A 97 12.69 3.12 -19.31
C GLU A 97 12.07 1.73 -19.39
N LEU A 98 10.94 1.52 -18.71
CA LEU A 98 10.24 0.24 -18.63
C LEU A 98 9.18 0.04 -19.72
N GLN A 99 8.93 1.07 -20.55
CA GLN A 99 7.87 1.10 -21.57
C GLN A 99 6.46 0.89 -20.99
N ILE A 100 6.18 1.55 -19.86
CA ILE A 100 4.87 1.55 -19.19
C ILE A 100 4.11 2.81 -19.59
N GLU A 101 3.21 2.66 -20.56
CA GLU A 101 2.43 3.75 -21.15
C GLU A 101 1.60 4.52 -20.12
N GLU A 102 1.08 3.87 -19.07
CA GLU A 102 0.29 4.55 -18.03
C GLU A 102 1.07 5.62 -17.27
N PHE A 103 2.40 5.63 -17.33
CA PHE A 103 3.24 6.67 -16.73
C PHE A 103 3.71 7.74 -17.74
N THR A 104 3.62 7.45 -19.04
CA THR A 104 4.13 8.33 -20.10
C THR A 104 3.03 9.02 -20.90
N ASP A 105 1.85 8.43 -20.96
CA ASP A 105 0.67 9.04 -21.56
C ASP A 105 0.18 10.17 -20.66
N PRO A 106 -0.10 11.37 -21.20
CA PRO A 106 -0.45 12.54 -20.38
C PRO A 106 -1.73 12.33 -19.56
N GLY A 107 -2.70 11.64 -20.15
CA GLY A 107 -3.97 11.31 -19.51
C GLY A 107 -4.71 10.22 -20.29
N PHE A 108 -5.63 9.54 -19.61
CA PHE A 108 -6.36 8.38 -20.12
C PHE A 108 -7.64 8.11 -19.32
N SER A 109 -8.50 7.22 -19.83
CA SER A 109 -9.71 6.78 -19.13
C SER A 109 -9.37 6.08 -17.80
N LEU A 110 -10.17 6.31 -16.76
CA LEU A 110 -10.05 5.64 -15.46
C LEU A 110 -10.31 4.13 -15.52
N GLU A 111 -10.93 3.63 -16.60
CA GLU A 111 -11.05 2.18 -16.85
C GLU A 111 -9.69 1.52 -17.08
N ARG A 112 -8.71 2.26 -17.62
CA ARG A 112 -7.35 1.79 -17.84
C ARG A 112 -6.58 1.69 -16.52
N ALA A 113 -6.59 2.78 -15.76
CA ALA A 113 -6.02 2.84 -14.41
C ALA A 113 -6.60 4.04 -13.65
N HIS A 114 -7.07 3.82 -12.43
CA HIS A 114 -7.63 4.87 -11.59
C HIS A 114 -6.58 5.47 -10.63
N GLY A 115 -6.85 6.67 -10.09
CA GLY A 115 -5.89 7.45 -9.32
C GLY A 115 -5.37 6.75 -8.06
N HIS A 116 -6.21 5.94 -7.40
CA HIS A 116 -5.76 5.13 -6.25
C HIS A 116 -4.68 4.10 -6.61
N LEU A 117 -4.83 3.39 -7.73
CA LEU A 117 -3.86 2.39 -8.19
C LEU A 117 -2.52 3.08 -8.50
N LEU A 118 -2.57 4.15 -9.29
CA LEU A 118 -1.39 4.93 -9.67
C LEU A 118 -0.68 5.50 -8.44
N SER A 119 -1.44 5.99 -7.46
CA SER A 119 -0.90 6.56 -6.23
C SER A 119 -0.30 5.53 -5.29
N LEU A 120 -0.85 4.31 -5.23
CA LEU A 120 -0.26 3.19 -4.48
C LEU A 120 1.10 2.79 -5.07
N ILE A 121 1.21 2.72 -6.40
CA ILE A 121 2.51 2.45 -7.05
C ILE A 121 3.49 3.59 -6.80
N ALA A 122 3.06 4.84 -7.03
CA ALA A 122 3.92 6.00 -6.83
C ALA A 122 4.45 6.08 -5.39
N SER A 123 3.58 5.83 -4.40
CA SER A 123 3.97 5.82 -3.00
C SER A 123 4.91 4.66 -2.66
N GLY A 124 4.66 3.48 -3.22
CA GLY A 124 5.52 2.30 -3.05
C GLY A 124 6.92 2.49 -3.64
N ILE A 125 7.02 3.11 -4.82
CA ILE A 125 8.30 3.44 -5.47
C ILE A 125 9.03 4.55 -4.72
N HIS A 126 8.32 5.56 -4.23
CA HIS A 126 8.91 6.63 -3.43
C HIS A 126 9.44 6.09 -2.09
N GLY A 127 8.78 5.10 -1.49
CA GLY A 127 9.31 4.30 -0.40
C GLY A 127 9.20 4.93 0.99
N HIS A 128 9.04 6.25 1.10
CA HIS A 128 8.84 6.97 2.38
C HIS A 128 7.72 8.03 2.27
N SER A 129 6.56 7.62 1.77
CA SER A 129 5.36 8.45 1.65
C SER A 129 4.10 7.63 1.86
N CYS A 130 2.99 8.34 2.04
CA CYS A 130 1.64 7.86 1.74
C CYS A 130 1.04 8.74 0.64
N TYR A 131 -0.17 8.43 0.16
CA TYR A 131 -0.88 9.34 -0.73
C TYR A 131 -2.14 9.87 -0.08
N TYR A 132 -2.61 11.01 -0.57
CA TYR A 132 -3.91 11.56 -0.20
C TYR A 132 -4.71 11.89 -1.45
N ARG A 133 -6.02 11.65 -1.35
CA ARG A 133 -7.01 12.02 -2.35
C ARG A 133 -7.76 13.24 -1.83
N ALA A 134 -7.52 14.39 -2.45
CA ALA A 134 -8.17 15.66 -2.15
C ALA A 134 -9.35 15.88 -3.11
N PRO A 135 -10.60 15.54 -2.73
CA PRO A 135 -11.77 15.76 -3.57
C PRO A 135 -12.05 17.26 -3.76
N TYR A 136 -12.55 17.62 -4.93
CA TYR A 136 -13.12 18.92 -5.23
C TYR A 136 -14.36 18.77 -6.13
N SER A 137 -15.05 19.86 -6.43
CA SER A 137 -16.22 19.83 -7.30
C SER A 137 -15.84 19.34 -8.71
N GLY A 138 -16.28 18.14 -9.08
CA GLY A 138 -16.05 17.55 -10.40
C GLY A 138 -14.80 16.67 -10.52
N GLY A 139 -14.03 16.44 -9.45
CA GLY A 139 -12.84 15.61 -9.52
C GLY A 139 -12.12 15.37 -8.19
N ALA A 140 -10.88 14.91 -8.26
CA ALA A 140 -10.00 14.80 -7.11
C ALA A 140 -8.54 14.99 -7.51
N LEU A 141 -7.78 15.70 -6.67
CA LEU A 141 -6.33 15.84 -6.78
C LEU A 141 -5.66 14.73 -5.96
N TYR A 142 -4.63 14.12 -6.53
CA TYR A 142 -3.83 13.09 -5.87
C TYR A 142 -2.39 13.58 -5.71
N PHE A 143 -1.84 13.37 -4.52
CA PHE A 143 -0.47 13.72 -4.19
C PHE A 143 0.11 12.76 -3.15
N LEU A 144 1.43 12.64 -3.15
CA LEU A 144 2.17 12.01 -2.06
C LEU A 144 2.27 12.99 -0.89
N VAL A 145 2.15 12.46 0.31
CA VAL A 145 2.39 13.17 1.58
C VAL A 145 3.74 12.68 2.11
N LEU A 146 4.65 13.62 2.32
CA LEU A 146 6.03 13.36 2.70
C LEU A 146 6.29 13.72 4.15
N ASP A 147 7.48 13.36 4.65
CA ASP A 147 7.96 13.66 6.00
C ASP A 147 6.96 13.29 7.11
N LEU A 148 6.22 12.22 6.86
CA LEU A 148 5.27 11.64 7.81
C LEU A 148 6.01 11.06 9.03
N PRO A 149 5.37 11.02 10.21
CA PRO A 149 5.93 10.41 11.42
C PRO A 149 6.47 8.99 11.17
N ARG A 150 7.60 8.68 11.81
CA ARG A 150 8.33 7.42 11.59
C ARG A 150 7.48 6.19 11.92
N GLU A 151 6.58 6.29 12.89
CA GLU A 151 5.64 5.24 13.29
C GLU A 151 4.77 4.70 12.14
N ILE A 152 4.49 5.52 11.11
CA ILE A 152 3.72 5.10 9.92
C ILE A 152 4.52 4.12 9.05
N PHE A 153 5.85 4.13 9.16
CA PHE A 153 6.76 3.29 8.37
C PHE A 153 7.38 2.15 9.18
N GLU A 154 7.03 2.02 10.46
CA GLU A 154 7.49 0.91 11.29
C GLU A 154 6.96 -0.43 10.78
N THR A 155 7.70 -1.50 11.06
CA THR A 155 7.27 -2.85 10.68
C THR A 155 6.10 -3.28 11.56
N PRO A 156 4.92 -3.56 10.97
CA PRO A 156 3.78 -4.05 11.74
C PRO A 156 4.04 -5.46 12.28
N ASP A 157 3.28 -5.83 13.32
CA ASP A 157 3.25 -7.22 13.79
C ASP A 157 2.58 -8.16 12.77
N SER A 158 2.78 -9.47 12.96
CA SER A 158 2.20 -10.49 12.08
C SER A 158 0.68 -10.37 11.95
N PRO A 159 -0.11 -10.17 13.03
CA PRO A 159 -1.56 -9.95 12.92
C PRO A 159 -1.93 -8.77 12.02
N ARG A 160 -1.24 -7.62 12.12
CA ARG A 160 -1.51 -6.44 11.29
C ARG A 160 -1.11 -6.67 9.83
N LEU A 161 -0.03 -7.40 9.55
CA LEU A 161 0.32 -7.79 8.19
C LEU A 161 -0.76 -8.70 7.56
N ILE A 162 -1.25 -9.68 8.32
CA ILE A 162 -2.34 -10.57 7.88
C ILE A 162 -3.62 -9.78 7.62
N SER A 163 -4.01 -8.87 8.52
CA SER A 163 -5.22 -8.05 8.33
C SER A 163 -5.08 -7.14 7.10
N THR A 164 -3.88 -6.60 6.85
CA THR A 164 -3.58 -5.79 5.66
C THR A 164 -3.81 -6.59 4.38
N ILE A 165 -3.35 -7.85 4.33
CA ILE A 165 -3.57 -8.75 3.19
C ILE A 165 -5.06 -9.01 2.99
N MET A 166 -5.78 -9.36 4.08
CA MET A 166 -7.22 -9.65 4.00
C MET A 166 -8.03 -8.45 3.51
N GLU A 167 -7.73 -7.26 4.04
CA GLU A 167 -8.40 -6.04 3.60
C GLU A 167 -8.07 -5.73 2.14
N LEU A 168 -6.82 -5.90 1.71
CA LEU A 168 -6.43 -5.68 0.33
C LEU A 168 -7.17 -6.61 -0.65
N ILE A 169 -7.28 -7.90 -0.31
CA ILE A 169 -8.03 -8.89 -1.10
C ILE A 169 -9.49 -8.44 -1.28
N SER A 170 -10.11 -7.89 -0.23
CA SER A 170 -11.49 -7.41 -0.28
C SER A 170 -11.70 -6.26 -1.27
N LYS A 171 -10.65 -5.49 -1.59
CA LYS A 171 -10.71 -4.38 -2.55
C LYS A 171 -10.65 -4.83 -4.01
N SER A 172 -10.40 -6.11 -4.29
CA SER A 172 -10.46 -6.70 -5.64
C SER A 172 -9.55 -6.03 -6.68
N PHE A 173 -8.35 -5.61 -6.29
CA PHE A 173 -7.34 -5.13 -7.24
C PHE A 173 -6.89 -6.27 -8.18
N ASP A 174 -6.64 -5.95 -9.45
CA ASP A 174 -6.03 -6.90 -10.39
C ASP A 174 -4.53 -7.00 -10.14
N ILE A 175 -4.13 -7.91 -9.25
CA ILE A 175 -2.74 -8.13 -8.82
C ILE A 175 -2.39 -9.61 -8.83
N ASP A 176 -1.09 -9.90 -8.93
CA ASP A 176 -0.54 -11.20 -8.56
C ASP A 176 -0.41 -11.25 -7.04
N CYS A 177 -1.27 -12.05 -6.39
CA CYS A 177 -1.29 -12.16 -4.93
C CYS A 177 -0.01 -12.80 -4.38
N ARG A 178 0.65 -13.70 -5.13
CA ARG A 178 1.89 -14.34 -4.69
C ARG A 178 3.02 -13.31 -4.66
N ASN A 179 3.21 -12.57 -5.75
CA ASN A 179 4.20 -11.50 -5.82
C ASN A 179 3.94 -10.42 -4.74
N MET A 180 2.68 -10.05 -4.52
CA MET A 180 2.30 -9.11 -3.46
C MET A 180 2.69 -9.60 -2.07
N VAL A 181 2.40 -10.85 -1.74
CA VAL A 181 2.77 -11.44 -0.45
C VAL A 181 4.28 -11.53 -0.30
N GLU A 182 4.99 -12.03 -1.31
CA GLU A 182 6.45 -12.13 -1.33
C GLU A 182 7.10 -10.77 -1.07
N SER A 183 6.66 -9.75 -1.81
CA SER A 183 7.20 -8.40 -1.70
C SER A 183 6.91 -7.74 -0.35
N LEU A 184 5.69 -7.89 0.17
CA LEU A 184 5.30 -7.36 1.48
C LEU A 184 6.16 -7.96 2.60
N PHE A 185 6.27 -9.28 2.65
CA PHE A 185 7.00 -9.96 3.72
C PHE A 185 8.51 -9.75 3.60
N ALA A 186 9.06 -9.76 2.38
CA ALA A 186 10.47 -9.47 2.16
C ALA A 186 10.83 -8.05 2.60
N ALA A 187 9.98 -7.05 2.33
CA ALA A 187 10.19 -5.67 2.79
C ALA A 187 10.24 -5.53 4.32
N HIS A 188 9.55 -6.42 5.04
CA HIS A 188 9.56 -6.48 6.50
C HIS A 188 10.56 -7.52 7.07
N GLN A 189 11.51 -7.97 6.25
CA GLN A 189 12.62 -8.86 6.63
C GLN A 189 12.17 -10.26 7.09
N TYR A 190 11.03 -10.75 6.59
CA TYR A 190 10.67 -12.15 6.71
C TYR A 190 11.40 -12.95 5.63
N SER A 191 11.87 -14.16 5.96
CA SER A 191 12.26 -15.13 4.93
C SER A 191 11.00 -15.66 4.27
N VAL A 192 10.98 -15.71 2.93
CA VAL A 192 9.87 -16.23 2.15
C VAL A 192 10.33 -17.47 1.40
N GLN A 193 9.63 -18.59 1.56
CA GLN A 193 9.94 -19.86 0.91
C GLN A 193 8.71 -20.40 0.19
N SER A 194 8.88 -20.78 -1.08
CA SER A 194 7.84 -21.50 -1.82
C SER A 194 7.67 -22.91 -1.30
N THR A 195 6.42 -23.34 -1.18
CA THR A 195 6.02 -24.71 -0.86
C THR A 195 5.08 -25.24 -1.93
N ASP A 196 4.83 -26.54 -1.93
CA ASP A 196 3.90 -27.17 -2.88
C ASP A 196 2.50 -26.53 -2.83
N ASP A 197 2.04 -26.15 -1.62
CA ASP A 197 0.71 -25.60 -1.38
C ASP A 197 0.68 -24.06 -1.28
N GLY A 198 1.81 -23.37 -1.46
CA GLY A 198 1.84 -21.90 -1.37
C GLY A 198 3.17 -21.27 -0.98
N LEU A 199 3.15 -20.50 0.12
CA LEU A 199 4.28 -19.79 0.71
C LEU A 199 4.37 -20.07 2.21
N LEU A 200 5.59 -20.22 2.70
CA LEU A 200 5.92 -20.20 4.11
C LEU A 200 6.77 -18.96 4.39
N VAL A 201 6.28 -18.05 5.23
CA VAL A 201 7.02 -16.87 5.66
C VAL A 201 7.40 -17.00 7.13
N ALA A 202 8.61 -16.55 7.50
CA ALA A 202 9.11 -16.69 8.86
C ALA A 202 10.01 -15.52 9.29
N LYS A 203 9.93 -15.15 10.56
CA LYS A 203 10.81 -14.16 11.22
C LYS A 203 10.93 -14.50 12.70
N GLY A 204 12.15 -14.75 13.17
CA GLY A 204 12.38 -15.21 14.54
C GLY A 204 11.61 -16.51 14.84
N SER A 205 10.71 -16.47 15.82
CA SER A 205 9.83 -17.60 16.20
C SER A 205 8.45 -17.57 15.55
N GLU A 206 8.18 -16.59 14.70
CA GLU A 206 6.91 -16.46 13.98
C GLU A 206 6.98 -17.18 12.64
N SER A 207 5.91 -17.90 12.30
CA SER A 207 5.75 -18.54 11.00
C SER A 207 4.30 -18.42 10.52
N ILE A 208 4.13 -18.04 9.25
CA ILE A 208 2.83 -17.88 8.61
C ILE A 208 2.86 -18.69 7.31
N SER A 209 1.89 -19.58 7.15
CA SER A 209 1.64 -20.34 5.92
C SER A 209 0.53 -19.67 5.14
N ILE A 210 0.76 -19.42 3.85
CA ILE A 210 -0.21 -18.80 2.95
C ILE A 210 -0.42 -19.75 1.77
N SER A 211 -1.67 -20.12 1.51
CA SER A 211 -2.03 -21.04 0.44
C SER A 211 -2.77 -20.31 -0.68
N PHE A 212 -2.58 -20.80 -1.91
CA PHE A 212 -3.17 -20.23 -3.12
C PHE A 212 -3.96 -21.32 -3.86
N ASP A 213 -5.02 -20.94 -4.56
CA ASP A 213 -5.67 -21.82 -5.54
C ASP A 213 -4.95 -21.81 -6.90
N SER A 214 -5.47 -22.60 -7.85
CA SER A 214 -4.93 -22.69 -9.21
C SER A 214 -5.04 -21.39 -10.02
N LEU A 215 -5.84 -20.42 -9.57
CA LEU A 215 -5.95 -19.09 -10.18
C LEU A 215 -5.05 -18.07 -9.47
N GLY A 216 -4.22 -18.49 -8.52
CA GLY A 216 -3.32 -17.62 -7.77
C GLY A 216 -4.01 -16.78 -6.70
N ARG A 217 -5.25 -17.10 -6.31
CA ARG A 217 -5.97 -16.39 -5.26
C ARG A 217 -5.64 -16.99 -3.90
N ILE A 218 -5.52 -16.14 -2.87
CA ILE A 218 -5.27 -16.61 -1.51
C ILE A 218 -6.50 -17.35 -0.98
N THR A 219 -6.31 -18.59 -0.52
CA THR A 219 -7.37 -19.45 0.03
C THR A 219 -7.27 -19.62 1.54
N ASN A 220 -6.06 -19.51 2.10
CA ASN A 220 -5.82 -19.66 3.53
C ASN A 220 -4.61 -18.85 3.98
N ILE A 221 -4.69 -18.29 5.19
CA ILE A 221 -3.56 -17.67 5.90
C ILE A 221 -3.57 -18.23 7.32
N GLY A 222 -2.59 -19.08 7.62
CA GLY A 222 -2.46 -19.75 8.91
C GLY A 222 -1.19 -19.31 9.66
N GLY A 223 -1.35 -18.78 10.87
CA GLY A 223 -0.23 -18.52 11.76
C GLY A 223 0.07 -19.73 12.64
N ARG A 224 1.34 -20.14 12.73
CA ARG A 224 1.82 -21.02 13.80
C ARG A 224 2.90 -20.29 14.56
N ALA A 225 2.73 -20.17 15.88
CA ALA A 225 3.90 -19.98 16.73
C ALA A 225 4.82 -21.19 16.49
N VAL A 226 6.11 -20.96 16.25
CA VAL A 226 7.09 -22.05 16.23
C VAL A 226 7.16 -22.61 17.65
N GLY A 227 6.27 -23.55 17.96
CA GLY A 227 6.32 -24.33 19.17
C GLY A 227 7.55 -25.21 19.08
N SER A 228 8.43 -25.10 20.09
CA SER A 228 9.34 -26.19 20.45
C SER A 228 8.61 -27.53 20.29
N ALA A 229 9.27 -28.50 19.65
CA ALA A 229 8.74 -29.82 19.28
C ALA A 229 7.69 -30.37 20.26
N PRO A 230 6.63 -31.05 19.77
CA PRO A 230 5.59 -31.59 20.64
C PRO A 230 6.22 -32.51 21.69
N ARG A 231 6.16 -32.09 22.96
CA ARG A 231 6.54 -32.95 24.09
C ARG A 231 5.58 -34.15 24.07
N PRO A 232 6.07 -35.39 24.16
CA PRO A 232 5.18 -36.55 24.23
C PRO A 232 4.21 -36.38 25.41
N PRO A 233 2.97 -36.84 25.27
CA PRO A 233 1.97 -36.67 26.32
C PRO A 233 2.49 -37.30 27.62
N ARG A 234 2.61 -36.49 28.67
CA ARG A 234 2.82 -37.00 30.02
C ARG A 234 1.61 -37.84 30.37
N THR A 235 1.77 -39.15 30.40
CA THR A 235 0.81 -40.08 31.00
C THR A 235 0.66 -39.70 32.47
N LYS A 236 -0.41 -38.97 32.81
CA LYS A 236 -0.85 -38.85 34.19
C LYS A 236 -1.55 -40.15 34.54
N LYS A 237 -0.92 -40.97 35.39
CA LYS A 237 -1.66 -42.02 36.11
C LYS A 237 -2.71 -41.32 36.99
N PRO A 238 -3.99 -41.72 36.93
CA PRO A 238 -5.00 -41.18 37.82
C PRO A 238 -4.68 -41.65 39.24
N TRP A 239 -4.67 -40.73 40.22
CA TRP A 239 -4.35 -41.04 41.60
C TRP A 239 -5.58 -41.27 42.48
N TRP A 240 -6.69 -41.70 41.89
CA TRP A 240 -7.92 -42.03 42.62
C TRP A 240 -8.83 -42.96 41.84
N LYS A 241 -9.45 -43.89 42.56
CA LYS A 241 -10.58 -44.72 42.15
C LYS A 241 -11.74 -44.51 43.13
N PHE A 242 -12.95 -44.65 42.60
CA PHE A 242 -14.23 -44.58 43.31
C PHE A 242 -14.34 -45.60 44.44
N TRP A 243 -14.74 -45.10 45.61
CA TRP A 243 -15.93 -45.57 46.33
C TRP A 243 -16.81 -44.35 46.53
#